data_AF-A0A0L7LCG7-F1
#
_entry.id   AF-A0A0L7LCG7-F1
#
_cell.length_a   1.000
_cell.length_b   1.000
_cell.length_c   1.000
_cell.angle_alpha   90.00
_cell.angle_beta   90.00
_cell.angle_gamma   90.00
#
_symmetry.space_group_name_H-M   'P 1'
#
loop_
_entity.id
_entity.type
_entity.pdbx_description
1 polymer ?
#
loop_
_entity_poly.entity_id
_entity_poly.type
_entity_poly.pdbx_seq_one_letter_code
_entity_poly.pdbx_strand_id
1 'polypeptide(L)'
;MCNKGRRQSPVNIEPERLLFDPWLRDIQLTSAVGPSPTDTSSRRYTSTTAWRIIEGSSYPIKHLALSSLLPNTQQYLTYEGSTTHPGCWETAVWIIFNKPIYVSKQE
;
A
#
# COMPACT_ATOMS: atom_id res chain seq x y z
N MET A 1 9.03 -8.73 -13.85
CA MET A 1 7.68 -8.28 -14.24
C MET A 1 7.28 -8.91 -15.58
N CYS A 2 5.99 -8.88 -15.93
CA CYS A 2 5.45 -9.43 -17.18
C CYS A 2 6.13 -8.82 -18.41
N ASN A 3 6.48 -9.65 -19.38
CA ASN A 3 7.15 -9.26 -20.63
C ASN A 3 6.62 -10.01 -21.87
N LYS A 4 5.46 -10.66 -21.74
CA LYS A 4 4.84 -11.49 -22.79
C LYS A 4 3.35 -11.21 -22.88
N GLY A 5 2.86 -10.95 -24.09
CA GLY A 5 1.46 -10.63 -24.39
C GLY A 5 1.33 -9.41 -25.30
N ARG A 6 0.17 -9.23 -25.93
CA ARG A 6 -0.16 -8.07 -26.77
C ARG A 6 -0.56 -6.84 -25.95
N ARG A 7 -1.06 -7.02 -24.73
CA ARG A 7 -1.65 -5.97 -23.89
C ARG A 7 -0.99 -5.93 -22.52
N GLN A 8 0.31 -5.65 -22.50
CA GLN A 8 1.05 -5.51 -21.25
C GLN A 8 0.51 -4.35 -20.41
N SER A 9 0.53 -4.51 -19.09
CA SER A 9 0.41 -3.39 -18.17
C SER A 9 1.48 -2.32 -18.51
N PRO A 10 1.10 -1.04 -18.67
CA PRO A 10 1.94 0.05 -19.09
C PRO A 10 2.76 0.66 -17.95
N VAL A 11 2.50 0.28 -16.70
CA VAL A 11 3.19 0.85 -15.54
C VAL A 11 4.02 -0.21 -14.82
N ASN A 12 5.34 -0.01 -14.89
CA ASN A 12 6.32 -0.60 -13.99
C ASN A 12 6.48 0.38 -12.82
N ILE A 13 6.16 -0.03 -11.60
CA ILE A 13 6.39 0.81 -10.42
C ILE A 13 7.82 0.59 -9.98
N GLU A 14 8.66 1.63 -10.15
CA GLU A 14 10.04 1.66 -9.66
C GLU A 14 10.08 2.38 -8.31
N PRO A 15 10.23 1.67 -7.18
CA PRO A 15 10.15 2.28 -5.84
C PRO A 15 11.16 3.41 -5.63
N GLU A 16 12.33 3.33 -6.28
CA GLU A 16 13.39 4.34 -6.20
C GLU A 16 13.03 5.68 -6.86
N ARG A 17 11.99 5.69 -7.71
CA ARG A 17 11.55 6.89 -8.46
C ARG A 17 10.25 7.48 -7.95
N LEU A 18 9.74 6.98 -6.82
CA LEU A 18 8.55 7.54 -6.18
C LEU A 18 8.83 8.94 -5.67
N LEU A 19 7.89 9.85 -5.91
CA LEU A 19 7.95 11.21 -5.40
C LEU A 19 7.31 11.24 -4.01
N PHE A 20 8.08 11.71 -3.03
CA PHE A 20 7.63 11.84 -1.65
C PHE A 20 7.25 13.29 -1.35
N ASP A 21 6.19 13.48 -0.58
CA ASP A 21 5.83 14.79 -0.02
C ASP A 21 6.20 14.80 1.47
N PRO A 22 7.23 15.57 1.89
CA PRO A 22 7.69 15.63 3.26
C PRO A 22 6.64 16.14 4.26
N TRP A 23 5.59 16.83 3.79
CA TRP A 23 4.53 17.37 4.63
C TRP A 23 3.21 16.62 4.50
N LEU A 24 3.22 15.46 3.82
CA LEU A 24 2.03 14.65 3.70
C LEU A 24 1.58 14.20 5.08
N ARG A 25 0.31 14.47 5.39
CA ARG A 25 -0.33 13.98 6.62
C ARG A 25 -0.45 12.46 6.57
N ASP A 26 -0.19 11.84 7.72
CA ASP A 26 -0.29 10.39 7.85
C ASP A 26 -1.70 9.88 7.56
N ILE A 27 -1.75 8.74 6.85
CA ILE A 27 -2.97 7.97 6.66
C ILE A 27 -3.39 7.41 8.02
N GLN A 28 -4.59 7.78 8.47
CA GLN A 28 -5.14 7.36 9.75
C GLN A 28 -5.52 5.87 9.70
N LEU A 29 -4.58 5.02 10.11
CA LEU A 29 -4.78 3.58 10.27
C LEU A 29 -5.03 3.26 11.74
N THR A 30 -6.26 2.88 12.09
CA THR A 30 -6.50 2.33 13.44
C THR A 30 -6.37 0.82 13.39
N SER A 31 -5.27 0.27 13.92
CA SER A 31 -5.15 -1.19 14.10
C SER A 31 -5.98 -1.64 15.31
N ALA A 32 -6.56 -2.83 15.21
CA ALA A 32 -6.97 -3.52 16.43
C ALA A 32 -5.70 -4.04 17.09
N VAL A 33 -5.18 -3.30 18.07
CA VAL A 33 -4.20 -3.83 19.02
C VAL A 33 -4.71 -5.18 19.52
N GLY A 34 -3.93 -6.24 19.31
CA GLY A 34 -4.10 -7.50 20.04
C GLY A 34 -2.86 -7.76 20.89
N PRO A 35 -2.95 -8.56 21.98
CA PRO A 35 -4.02 -8.66 22.97
C PRO A 35 -3.80 -7.67 24.14
N SER A 36 -4.77 -7.60 25.05
CA SER A 36 -4.66 -6.95 26.37
C SER A 36 -3.42 -7.42 27.15
N PRO A 37 -2.65 -6.53 27.80
CA PRO A 37 -1.64 -6.90 28.78
C PRO A 37 -2.33 -7.32 30.08
N THR A 38 -2.94 -8.49 30.09
CA THR A 38 -3.32 -9.18 31.32
C THR A 38 -2.74 -10.58 31.28
N ASP A 39 -1.42 -10.67 31.29
CA ASP A 39 -0.77 -11.72 32.07
C ASP A 39 0.23 -11.06 33.02
N THR A 40 -0.14 -11.15 34.29
CA THR A 40 0.51 -10.50 35.43
C THR A 40 1.74 -11.32 35.79
N SER A 41 2.84 -11.16 35.05
CA SER A 41 4.14 -11.52 35.60
C SER A 41 5.21 -10.52 35.13
N SER A 42 5.73 -9.80 36.11
CA SER A 42 6.64 -8.68 35.96
C SER A 42 7.91 -9.08 35.22
N ARG A 43 8.03 -8.66 33.97
CA ARG A 43 9.33 -8.60 33.29
C ARG A 43 9.45 -7.26 32.58
N ARG A 44 10.25 -6.36 33.16
CA ARG A 44 10.62 -5.08 32.57
C ARG A 44 11.41 -5.36 31.28
N TYR A 45 10.72 -5.40 30.15
CA TYR A 45 11.35 -5.29 28.85
C TYR A 45 11.31 -3.83 28.42
N THR A 46 12.41 -3.11 28.61
CA THR A 46 12.69 -1.91 27.83
C THR A 46 13.07 -2.35 26.43
N SER A 47 12.06 -2.59 25.60
CA SER A 47 12.23 -2.70 24.16
C SER A 47 11.03 -2.03 23.55
N THR A 48 11.25 -0.88 22.91
CA THR A 48 10.31 -0.35 21.93
C THR A 48 10.17 -1.41 20.85
N THR A 49 9.21 -2.31 21.02
CA THR A 49 8.84 -3.35 20.06
C THR A 49 8.20 -2.65 18.88
N ALA A 50 9.06 -2.12 18.00
CA ALA A 50 8.67 -1.85 16.63
C ALA A 50 8.24 -3.20 16.05
N TRP A 51 6.95 -3.34 15.79
CA TRP A 51 6.40 -4.48 15.10
C TRP A 51 7.14 -4.58 13.76
N ARG A 52 7.84 -5.69 13.51
CA ARG A 52 8.36 -6.02 12.17
C ARG A 52 7.28 -6.86 11.50
N ILE A 53 6.69 -6.36 10.43
CA ILE A 53 5.80 -7.18 9.60
C ILE A 53 6.68 -8.18 8.87
N ILE A 54 6.60 -9.45 9.27
CA ILE A 54 7.29 -10.56 8.60
C ILE A 54 6.41 -10.98 7.41
N GLU A 55 7.02 -11.46 6.32
CA GLU A 55 6.29 -12.04 5.20
C GLU A 55 5.25 -13.08 5.68
N GLY A 56 4.01 -12.97 5.18
CA GLY A 56 2.88 -13.80 5.63
C GLY A 56 2.16 -13.32 6.90
N SER A 57 2.66 -12.28 7.57
CA SER A 57 1.95 -11.65 8.69
C SER A 57 0.75 -10.85 8.19
N SER A 58 -0.38 -10.95 8.90
CA SER A 58 -1.58 -10.15 8.64
C SER A 58 -2.05 -9.49 9.94
N TYR A 59 -2.46 -8.23 9.85
CA TYR A 59 -2.94 -7.45 10.98
C TYR A 59 -4.30 -6.82 10.65
N PRO A 60 -5.29 -6.93 11.56
CA PRO A 60 -6.59 -6.33 11.36
C PRO A 60 -6.53 -4.80 11.44
N ILE A 61 -6.96 -4.14 10.36
CA ILE A 61 -7.15 -2.70 10.29
C ILE A 61 -8.63 -2.42 10.52
N LYS A 62 -8.97 -1.63 11.54
CA LYS A 62 -10.35 -1.25 11.87
C LYS A 62 -10.89 -0.15 10.96
N HIS A 63 -10.03 0.79 10.59
CA HIS A 63 -10.42 1.96 9.81
C HIS A 63 -9.32 2.36 8.83
N LEU A 64 -9.69 2.49 7.56
CA LEU A 64 -8.89 3.04 6.47
C LEU A 64 -9.85 3.78 5.52
N ALA A 65 -9.71 5.10 5.42
CA ALA A 65 -10.50 5.88 4.48
C ALA A 65 -9.95 5.73 3.06
N LEU A 66 -10.60 4.92 2.21
CA LEU A 66 -10.12 4.70 0.83
C LEU A 66 -10.03 6.00 0.01
N SER A 67 -10.89 6.98 0.30
CA SER A 67 -10.86 8.29 -0.35
C SER A 67 -9.56 9.06 -0.08
N SER A 68 -8.84 8.79 1.01
CA SER A 68 -7.53 9.42 1.27
C SER A 68 -6.42 8.82 0.42
N LEU A 69 -6.65 7.65 -0.19
CA LEU A 69 -5.72 6.99 -1.10
C LEU A 69 -5.98 7.35 -2.57
N LEU A 70 -7.04 8.11 -2.85
CA LEU A 70 -7.39 8.52 -4.20
C LEU A 70 -7.02 9.99 -4.42
N PRO A 71 -6.47 10.34 -5.60
CA PRO A 71 -6.22 11.72 -5.93
C PRO A 71 -7.54 12.48 -6.08
N ASN A 72 -7.58 13.75 -5.66
CA ASN A 72 -8.71 14.63 -5.92
C ASN A 72 -8.68 15.09 -7.40
N THR A 73 -9.11 14.19 -8.29
CA THR A 73 -9.33 14.38 -9.72
C THR A 73 -10.39 13.38 -10.20
N GLN A 74 -11.13 13.75 -11.23
CA GLN A 74 -12.02 12.82 -11.96
C GLN A 74 -11.42 12.39 -13.30
N GLN A 75 -10.27 12.95 -13.67
CA GLN A 75 -9.60 12.66 -14.92
C GLN A 75 -8.77 11.38 -14.77
N TYR A 76 -9.00 10.44 -15.67
CA TYR A 76 -8.26 9.19 -15.74
C TYR A 76 -8.08 8.77 -17.19
N LEU A 77 -7.06 7.96 -17.44
CA LEU A 77 -6.90 7.18 -18.65
C LEU A 77 -7.36 5.75 -18.37
N THR A 78 -8.05 5.12 -19.31
CA THR A 78 -8.46 3.72 -19.21
C THR A 78 -8.04 2.92 -20.45
N TYR A 79 -7.64 1.67 -20.26
CA TYR A 79 -7.31 0.74 -21.34
C TYR A 79 -7.44 -0.71 -20.89
N GLU A 80 -7.59 -1.61 -21.85
CA GLU A 80 -7.56 -3.06 -21.63
C GLU A 80 -6.10 -3.55 -21.58
N GLY A 81 -5.76 -4.28 -20.53
CA GLY A 81 -4.40 -4.73 -20.24
C GLY A 81 -4.35 -6.10 -19.57
N SER A 82 -3.18 -6.42 -19.01
CA SER A 82 -2.93 -7.65 -18.26
C SER A 82 -2.83 -7.42 -16.76
N THR A 83 -2.86 -8.48 -15.94
CA THR A 83 -2.38 -8.40 -14.55
C THR A 83 -0.86 -8.18 -14.52
N THR A 84 -0.33 -7.49 -13.51
CA THR A 84 1.11 -7.19 -13.42
C THR A 84 1.95 -8.34 -12.85
N HIS A 85 1.34 -9.20 -12.02
CA HIS A 85 1.88 -10.47 -11.50
C HIS A 85 0.85 -11.13 -10.56
N PRO A 86 0.84 -12.46 -10.37
CA PRO A 86 1.36 -13.51 -11.26
C PRO A 86 0.42 -13.79 -12.44
N GLY A 87 0.86 -14.61 -13.40
CA GLY A 87 0.05 -15.09 -14.53
C GLY A 87 -0.08 -14.15 -15.72
N CYS A 88 -0.03 -12.83 -15.52
CA CYS A 88 -0.02 -11.83 -16.60
C CYS A 88 -1.23 -11.92 -17.57
N TRP A 89 -2.41 -12.28 -17.06
CA TRP A 89 -3.60 -12.54 -17.86
C TRP A 89 -4.18 -11.26 -18.45
N GLU A 90 -4.44 -11.22 -19.77
CA GLU A 90 -5.00 -10.09 -20.52
C GLU A 90 -6.51 -9.91 -20.28
N THR A 91 -6.90 -9.72 -19.02
CA THR A 91 -8.30 -9.66 -18.57
C THR A 91 -8.59 -8.42 -17.72
N ALA A 92 -7.61 -7.52 -17.58
CA ALA A 92 -7.71 -6.35 -16.72
C ALA A 92 -8.18 -5.13 -17.52
N VAL A 93 -9.08 -4.32 -16.94
CA VAL A 93 -9.32 -2.95 -17.38
C VAL A 93 -8.70 -2.03 -16.35
N TRP A 94 -7.73 -1.23 -16.77
CA TRP A 94 -6.96 -0.37 -15.89
C TRP A 94 -7.51 1.04 -15.87
N ILE A 95 -7.58 1.64 -14.68
CA ILE A 95 -7.92 3.05 -14.47
C ILE A 95 -6.68 3.74 -13.91
N ILE A 96 -6.07 4.62 -14.70
CA ILE A 96 -4.88 5.39 -14.31
C ILE A 96 -5.28 6.84 -14.10
N PHE A 97 -5.24 7.32 -12.86
CA PHE A 97 -5.46 8.73 -12.57
C PHE A 97 -4.31 9.58 -13.11
N ASN A 98 -4.66 10.71 -13.71
CA ASN A 98 -3.67 11.65 -14.28
C ASN A 98 -3.01 12.56 -13.22
N LYS A 99 -3.35 12.38 -11.95
CA LYS A 99 -2.84 13.15 -10.82
C LYS A 99 -2.24 12.17 -9.81
N PRO A 100 -0.96 12.32 -9.43
CA PRO A 100 -0.35 11.47 -8.43
C PRO A 100 -0.92 11.75 -7.04
N ILE A 101 -0.76 10.77 -6.15
CA ILE A 101 -0.74 10.99 -4.71
C ILE A 101 0.71 10.94 -4.25
N TYR A 102 1.02 11.69 -3.21
CA TYR A 102 2.34 11.63 -2.59
C TYR A 102 2.31 10.65 -1.43
N VAL A 103 3.48 10.18 -1.03
CA VAL A 103 3.67 9.33 0.15
C VAL A 103 4.78 9.97 1.00
N SER A 104 4.69 9.91 2.32
CA SER A 104 5.79 10.33 3.19
C SER A 104 6.89 9.26 3.18
N LYS A 105 8.16 9.66 3.30
CA LYS A 105 9.25 8.70 3.48
C LYS A 105 9.28 8.30 4.95
N GLN A 106 9.24 6.99 5.22
CA GLN A 106 9.54 6.47 6.55
C GLN A 106 11.07 6.45 6.69
N GLU A 107 11.63 7.21 7.63
CA GLU A 107 13.05 7.14 8.00
C GLU A 107 13.35 5.93 8.88
#